data_AF-A0A847ZX07-F1
#
_entry.id   AF-A0A847ZX07-F1
#
_cell.length_a   1.000
_cell.length_b   1.000
_cell.length_c   1.000
_cell.angle_alpha   90.00
_cell.angle_beta   90.00
_cell.angle_gamma   90.00
#
_symmetry.space_group_name_H-M   'P 1'
#
loop_
_entity.id
_entity.type
_entity.pdbx_description
1 polymer ?
#
loop_
_entity_poly.entity_id
_entity_poly.type
_entity_poly.pdbx_seq_one_letter_code
_entity_poly.pdbx_strand_id
1 'polypeptide(L)'
;MKVFCGVEGLEAAWVDVTEVGWTTKQLDELRTMNGADTLDLLQRKLTACELPTVDGEPVTDPAQITASLDSFDLRLLGFLGGVLFDAAPMIRGLGFFTGRRSTPSSG
;
A
#
# COMPACT_ATOMS: atom_id res chain seq x y z
N MET A 1 7.29 1.13 3.70
CA MET A 1 7.26 2.13 2.61
C MET A 1 6.01 2.98 2.68
N LYS A 2 6.17 4.29 2.90
CA LYS A 2 5.06 5.26 2.85
C LYS A 2 4.60 5.55 1.41
N VAL A 3 3.30 5.54 1.20
CA VAL A 3 2.60 5.92 -0.03
C VAL A 3 1.65 7.07 0.31
N PHE A 4 1.79 8.19 -0.39
CA PHE A 4 0.99 9.40 -0.16
C PHE A 4 -0.13 9.52 -1.19
N CYS A 5 -1.28 10.02 -0.76
CA CYS A 5 -2.37 10.33 -1.68
C CYS A 5 -2.06 11.63 -2.43
N GLY A 6 -2.10 11.56 -3.77
CA GLY A 6 -1.86 12.72 -4.64
C GLY A 6 -3.14 13.47 -5.07
N VAL A 7 -4.28 13.19 -4.42
CA VAL A 7 -5.57 13.80 -4.77
C VAL A 7 -5.72 15.13 -4.05
N GLU A 8 -6.15 16.16 -4.79
CA GLU A 8 -6.41 17.50 -4.24
C GLU A 8 -7.46 17.44 -3.11
N GLY A 9 -7.11 18.02 -1.96
CA GLY A 9 -7.91 18.01 -0.73
C GLY A 9 -7.80 16.74 0.11
N LEU A 10 -6.94 15.79 -0.26
CA LEU A 10 -6.66 14.55 0.49
C LEU A 10 -5.16 14.36 0.73
N GLU A 11 -4.35 15.42 0.67
CA GLU A 11 -2.89 15.38 0.74
C GLU A 11 -2.37 14.92 2.11
N ALA A 12 -3.20 15.04 3.16
CA ALA A 12 -2.92 14.49 4.47
C ALA A 12 -2.99 12.95 4.49
N ALA A 13 -3.64 12.32 3.50
CA ALA A 13 -3.83 10.89 3.47
C ALA A 13 -2.54 10.14 3.08
N TRP A 14 -2.11 9.20 3.92
CA TRP A 14 -0.97 8.33 3.64
C TRP A 14 -1.15 6.96 4.26
N VAL A 15 -0.44 5.97 3.70
CA VAL A 15 -0.36 4.61 4.25
C VAL A 15 1.08 4.13 4.24
N ASP A 16 1.47 3.29 5.20
CA ASP A 16 2.79 2.65 5.25
C ASP A 16 2.66 1.15 5.00
N VAL A 17 3.16 0.71 3.85
CA VAL A 17 3.10 -0.68 3.39
C VAL A 17 4.36 -1.42 3.81
N THR A 18 4.24 -2.60 4.41
CA THR A 18 5.38 -3.47 4.71
C THR A 18 6.14 -3.84 3.43
N GLU A 19 7.47 -3.77 3.47
CA GLU A 19 8.33 -4.18 2.35
C GLU A 19 8.62 -5.69 2.39
N VAL A 20 8.32 -6.35 3.51
CA VAL A 20 8.67 -7.75 3.77
C VAL A 20 7.50 -8.69 3.45
N GLY A 21 7.84 -9.92 3.05
CA GLY A 21 6.85 -10.99 2.87
C GLY A 21 5.96 -10.80 1.64
N TRP A 22 6.45 -10.08 0.63
CA TRP A 22 5.85 -10.03 -0.70
C TRP A 22 6.41 -11.15 -1.57
N THR A 23 5.52 -11.80 -2.33
CA THR A 23 5.88 -12.86 -3.27
C THR A 23 5.34 -12.56 -4.66
N THR A 24 5.93 -13.15 -5.69
CA THR A 24 5.40 -13.05 -7.06
C THR A 24 3.99 -13.63 -7.16
N LYS A 25 3.73 -14.74 -6.45
CA LYS A 25 2.41 -15.36 -6.36
C LYS A 25 1.35 -14.37 -5.85
N GLN A 26 1.63 -13.65 -4.77
CA GLN A 26 0.69 -12.63 -4.25
C GLN A 26 0.45 -11.49 -5.25
N LEU A 27 1.48 -11.07 -5.99
CA LEU A 27 1.32 -10.05 -7.03
C LEU A 27 0.44 -10.55 -8.19
N ASP A 28 0.57 -11.81 -8.58
CA ASP A 28 -0.26 -12.42 -9.62
C ASP A 28 -1.71 -12.59 -9.13
N GLU A 29 -1.90 -13.03 -7.89
CA GLU A 29 -3.22 -13.18 -7.24
C GLU A 29 -3.97 -11.84 -7.13
N LEU A 30 -3.26 -10.77 -6.75
CA LEU A 30 -3.82 -9.42 -6.60
C LEU A 30 -4.56 -8.95 -7.86
N ARG A 31 -4.12 -9.38 -9.06
CA ARG A 31 -4.76 -9.03 -10.35
C ARG A 31 -6.13 -9.66 -10.54
N THR A 32 -6.47 -10.65 -9.74
CA THR A 32 -7.70 -11.46 -9.87
C THR A 32 -8.57 -11.42 -8.61
N MET A 33 -8.08 -10.80 -7.53
CA MET A 33 -8.81 -10.64 -6.28
C MET A 33 -10.05 -9.76 -6.47
N ASN A 34 -11.13 -10.10 -5.76
CA ASN A 34 -12.27 -9.21 -5.63
C ASN A 34 -11.96 -8.07 -4.62
N GLY A 35 -12.88 -7.12 -4.49
CA GLY A 35 -12.69 -5.97 -3.60
C GLY A 35 -12.51 -6.33 -2.12
N ALA A 36 -13.24 -7.33 -1.62
CA ALA A 36 -13.15 -7.75 -0.22
C ALA A 36 -11.78 -8.40 0.07
N ASP A 37 -11.35 -9.34 -0.78
CA ASP A 37 -10.05 -10.00 -0.65
C ASP A 37 -8.88 -8.99 -0.77
N THR A 38 -9.05 -7.97 -1.61
CA THR A 38 -8.06 -6.89 -1.79
C THR A 38 -7.95 -6.04 -0.52
N LEU A 39 -9.07 -5.70 0.12
CA LEU A 39 -9.10 -4.95 1.37
C LEU A 39 -8.50 -5.75 2.53
N ASP A 40 -8.80 -7.05 2.61
CA ASP A 40 -8.21 -7.95 3.60
C ASP A 40 -6.68 -8.03 3.44
N LEU A 41 -6.20 -8.12 2.20
CA LEU A 41 -4.76 -8.09 1.92
C LEU A 41 -4.16 -6.74 2.26
N LEU A 42 -4.86 -5.64 1.95
CA LEU A 42 -4.43 -4.28 2.26
C LEU A 42 -4.20 -4.13 3.77
N GLN A 43 -5.19 -4.48 4.60
CA GLN A 43 -5.07 -4.40 6.05
C GLN A 43 -3.87 -5.19 6.59
N ARG A 44 -3.61 -6.39 6.05
CA ARG A 44 -2.45 -7.21 6.47
C ARG A 44 -1.11 -6.64 6.03
N LYS A 45 -1.09 -5.83 4.98
CA LYS A 45 0.13 -5.24 4.41
C LYS A 45 0.42 -3.84 4.93
N LEU A 46 -0.57 -3.18 5.52
CA LEU A 46 -0.38 -1.88 6.15
C LEU A 46 0.18 -2.03 7.57
N THR A 47 1.12 -1.14 7.90
CA THR A 47 1.78 -1.07 9.21
C THR A 47 1.41 0.19 9.97
N ALA A 48 1.06 1.26 9.25
CA ALA A 48 0.54 2.51 9.79
C ALA A 48 -0.26 3.22 8.69
N CYS A 49 -1.15 4.15 9.07
CA CYS A 49 -1.84 5.02 8.13
C CYS A 49 -2.27 6.32 8.79
N GLU A 50 -2.67 7.27 7.97
CA GLU A 50 -3.47 8.42 8.33
C GLU A 50 -4.45 8.65 7.19
N LEU A 51 -5.72 8.39 7.44
CA LEU A 51 -6.76 8.39 6.42
C LEU A 51 -7.89 9.33 6.88
N PRO A 52 -8.01 10.54 6.30
CA PRO A 52 -9.06 11.47 6.68
C PRO A 52 -10.44 10.87 6.38
N THR A 53 -11.36 11.02 7.31
CA THR A 53 -12.77 10.69 7.11
C THR A 53 -13.56 11.95 6.79
N VAL A 54 -14.72 11.77 6.17
CA VAL A 54 -15.67 12.89 5.93
C VAL A 54 -16.25 13.43 7.24
N ASP A 55 -16.25 12.61 8.30
CA ASP A 55 -16.76 12.94 9.64
C ASP A 55 -15.74 13.72 10.50
N GLY A 56 -14.52 13.90 10.00
CA GLY A 56 -13.49 14.77 10.57
C GLY A 56 -12.44 14.07 11.45
N GLU A 57 -12.69 12.84 11.90
CA GLU A 57 -11.71 12.07 12.67
C GLU A 57 -10.94 11.09 11.77
N PRO A 58 -9.61 11.25 11.62
CA PRO A 58 -8.84 10.39 10.73
C PRO A 58 -8.67 8.98 11.30
N VAL A 59 -8.66 7.98 10.41
CA VAL A 59 -8.31 6.60 10.75
C VAL A 59 -6.78 6.47 10.76
N THR A 60 -6.22 6.21 11.93
CA THR A 60 -4.77 6.05 12.14
C THR A 60 -4.32 4.61 12.39
N ASP A 61 -5.28 3.70 12.59
CA ASP A 61 -5.04 2.27 12.77
C ASP A 61 -5.53 1.49 11.54
N PRO A 62 -4.65 0.81 10.78
CA PRO A 62 -5.05 0.03 9.61
C PRO A 62 -6.12 -1.03 9.89
N ALA A 63 -6.20 -1.55 11.11
CA ALA A 63 -7.23 -2.53 11.49
C ALA A 63 -8.66 -1.95 11.43
N GLN A 64 -8.80 -0.61 11.49
CA GLN A 64 -10.07 0.08 11.48
C GLN A 64 -10.57 0.40 10.05
N ILE A 65 -9.72 0.28 9.02
CA ILE A 65 -10.06 0.63 7.63
C ILE A 65 -11.38 0.00 7.18
N THR A 66 -11.53 -1.32 7.35
CA THR A 66 -12.73 -2.04 6.90
C THR A 66 -14.01 -1.58 7.63
N ALA A 67 -13.89 -1.19 8.91
CA ALA A 67 -15.03 -0.69 9.69
C ALA A 67 -15.39 0.77 9.34
N SER A 68 -14.46 1.52 8.75
CA SER A 68 -14.61 2.94 8.43
C SER A 68 -14.84 3.22 6.94
N LEU A 69 -15.07 2.19 6.11
CA LEU A 69 -15.23 2.34 4.66
C LEU A 69 -16.33 3.35 4.28
N ASP A 70 -17.44 3.34 5.01
CA ASP A 70 -18.58 4.24 4.77
C ASP A 70 -18.30 5.71 5.12
N SER A 71 -17.26 5.97 5.91
CA SER A 71 -16.81 7.32 6.30
C SER A 71 -15.71 7.88 5.41
N PHE A 72 -15.25 7.12 4.40
CA PHE A 72 -14.21 7.59 3.47
C PHE A 72 -14.79 8.26 2.22
N ASP A 73 -14.11 9.31 1.76
CA ASP A 73 -14.37 9.89 0.44
C ASP A 73 -14.13 8.83 -0.66
N LEU A 74 -14.98 8.78 -1.68
CA LEU A 74 -14.83 7.83 -2.80
C LEU A 74 -13.45 7.94 -3.49
N ARG A 75 -12.87 9.14 -3.55
CA ARG A 75 -11.52 9.38 -4.08
C ARG A 75 -10.45 8.72 -3.21
N LEU A 76 -10.64 8.74 -1.89
CA LEU A 76 -9.76 8.06 -0.94
C LEU A 76 -9.88 6.53 -1.07
N LEU A 77 -11.09 6.01 -1.28
CA LEU A 77 -11.29 4.59 -1.58
C LEU A 77 -10.61 4.18 -2.89
N GLY A 78 -10.66 5.04 -3.92
CA GLY A 78 -9.90 4.85 -5.16
C GLY A 78 -8.38 4.77 -4.91
N PHE A 79 -7.84 5.65 -4.07
CA PHE A 79 -6.45 5.58 -3.64
C PHE A 79 -6.14 4.24 -2.94
N LEU A 80 -6.92 3.85 -1.93
CA LEU A 80 -6.71 2.60 -1.19
C LEU A 80 -6.76 1.36 -2.09
N GLY A 81 -7.65 1.36 -3.09
CA GLY A 81 -7.72 0.29 -4.09
C GLY A 81 -6.48 0.18 -4.98
N GLY A 82 -5.74 1.28 -5.18
CA GLY A 82 -4.51 1.32 -5.98
C GLY A 82 -3.23 0.99 -5.20
N VAL A 83 -3.21 1.21 -3.88
CA VAL A 83 -1.99 1.13 -3.04
C VAL A 83 -1.19 -0.16 -3.26
N LEU A 84 -1.83 -1.33 -3.25
CA LEU A 84 -1.12 -2.61 -3.39
C LEU A 84 -0.53 -2.80 -4.79
N PHE A 85 -1.21 -2.28 -5.81
CA PHE A 85 -0.76 -2.35 -7.21
C PHE A 85 0.42 -1.44 -7.49
N ASP A 86 0.54 -0.33 -6.75
CA ASP A 86 1.69 0.57 -6.82
C ASP A 86 2.86 0.06 -5.96
N ALA A 87 2.55 -0.41 -4.75
CA ALA A 87 3.58 -0.82 -3.79
C ALA A 87 4.35 -2.07 -4.24
N ALA A 88 3.65 -3.08 -4.75
CA ALA A 88 4.29 -4.37 -5.07
C ALA A 88 5.34 -4.28 -6.19
N PRO A 89 5.12 -3.57 -7.32
CA PRO A 89 6.16 -3.32 -8.32
C PRO A 89 7.36 -2.54 -7.78
N MET A 90 7.13 -1.53 -6.93
CA MET A 90 8.20 -0.76 -6.29
C MET A 90 9.08 -1.65 -5.41
N ILE A 91 8.46 -2.49 -4.57
CA ILE A 91 9.15 -3.45 -3.69
C ILE A 91 9.94 -4.47 -4.53
N ARG A 92 9.36 -5.01 -5.60
CA ARG A 92 10.08 -5.87 -6.56
C ARG A 92 11.30 -5.15 -7.14
N GLY A 93 11.18 -3.84 -7.39
CA GLY A 93 12.26 -2.96 -7.84
C GLY A 93 13.46 -2.91 -6.88
N LEU A 94 13.22 -2.86 -5.57
CA LEU A 94 14.28 -2.75 -4.54
C LEU A 94 15.33 -3.86 -4.64
N GLY A 95 14.92 -5.08 -5.01
CA GLY A 95 15.83 -6.20 -5.23
C GLY A 95 16.79 -6.01 -6.41
N PHE A 96 16.42 -5.21 -7.41
CA PHE A 96 17.32 -4.87 -8.53
C PHE A 96 18.35 -3.82 -8.14
N PHE A 97 17.97 -2.86 -7.29
CA PHE A 97 18.87 -1.78 -6.86
C PHE A 97 19.90 -2.22 -5.81
N THR A 98 19.58 -3.23 -5.00
CA THR A 98 20.57 -3.84 -4.08
C THR A 98 21.50 -4.83 -4.76
N GLY A 99 21.19 -5.24 -6.00
CA GLY A 99 21.94 -6.23 -6.78
C GLY A 99 22.97 -5.67 -7.76
N ARG A 100 24.01 -4.94 -7.29
CA ARG A 100 25.33 -4.74 -7.99
C ARG A 100 26.28 -3.95 -7.09
N ARG A 101 27.59 -4.25 -6.90
CA ARG A 101 28.58 -5.05 -7.64
C ARG A 101 29.48 -5.82 -6.66
N SER A 102 29.65 -7.13 -6.84
CA SER A 102 30.94 -7.77 -6.55
C SER A 102 31.80 -7.59 -7.79
N THR A 103 32.74 -6.66 -7.79
CA THR A 103 33.79 -6.63 -8.81
C THR A 103 34.69 -7.85 -8.61
N PRO A 104 34.97 -8.68 -9.63
CA PRO A 104 36.00 -9.70 -9.50
C PRO A 104 37.34 -8.99 -9.26
N SER A 105 37.97 -9.29 -8.13
CA SER A 105 39.36 -8.95 -7.85
C SER A 105 40.22 -9.56 -8.96
N SER A 106 40.67 -8.73 -9.91
CA SER A 106 41.70 -9.13 -10.87
C SER A 106 43.04 -8.98 -10.17
N GLY A 107 43.64 -10.12 -9.80
CA GLY A 107 45.04 -10.21 -9.39
C GLY A 107 45.97 -10.33 -10.59
#